data_AF-A0A248VSI5-F1
#
_entry.id   AF-A0A248VSI5-F1
#
_cell.length_a   1.000
_cell.length_b   1.000
_cell.length_c   1.000
_cell.angle_alpha   90.00
_cell.angle_beta   90.00
_cell.angle_gamma   90.00
#
_symmetry.space_group_name_H-M   'P 1'
#
loop_
_entity.id
_entity.type
_entity.pdbx_description
1 polymer ?
#
loop_
_entity_poly.entity_id
_entity_poly.type
_entity_poly.pdbx_seq_one_letter_code
_entity_poly.pdbx_strand_id
1 'polypeptide(L)' 'MDIIDMARQSGMAVILDARIGREEYHSVCGSLSALQKFADAVRHTTVNPKTGGDRQERPAGRA' A
#
# COMPACT_ATOMS: atom_id res chain seq x y z
N MET A 1 -2.51 -0.43 4.74
CA MET A 1 -2.77 -0.60 3.30
C MET A 1 -1.95 0.47 2.60
N ASP A 2 -0.87 0.09 1.92
CA ASP A 2 -0.07 1.03 1.14
C ASP A 2 -0.50 0.95 -0.32
N ILE A 3 -1.16 2.01 -0.80
CA ILE A 3 -1.70 2.09 -2.15
C ILE A 3 -0.60 2.11 -3.22
N ILE A 4 0.60 2.61 -2.88
CA ILE A 4 1.74 2.68 -3.79
C ILE A 4 2.30 1.27 -4.05
N ASP A 5 2.41 0.46 -3.00
CA ASP A 5 2.86 -0.92 -3.15
C ASP A 5 1.85 -1.77 -3.94
N MET A 6 0.55 -1.53 -3.74
CA MET A 6 -0.49 -2.19 -4.53
C MET A 6 -0.42 -1.81 -6.01
N ALA A 7 -0.16 -0.53 -6.32
CA ALA A 7 0.04 -0.08 -7.69
C ALA A 7 1.24 -0.80 -8.33
N ARG A 8 2.37 -0.87 -7.62
CA ARG A 8 3.58 -1.59 -8.07
C ARG A 8 3.32 -3.07 -8.31
N GLN A 9 2.66 -3.75 -7.38
CA GLN A 9 2.31 -5.18 -7.51
C GLN A 9 1.34 -5.45 -8.68
N SER A 10 0.50 -4.47 -9.00
CA SER A 10 -0.43 -4.56 -10.13
C SER A 10 0.23 -4.30 -11.49
N GLY A 11 1.51 -3.95 -11.50
CA GLY A 11 2.28 -3.63 -12.71
C GLY A 11 2.16 -2.17 -13.15
N MET A 12 1.73 -1.27 -12.26
CA MET A 12 1.73 0.17 -12.52
C MET A 12 3.13 0.75 -12.27
N ALA A 13 3.53 1.73 -13.08
CA ALA A 13 4.66 2.58 -12.81
C ALA A 13 4.27 3.65 -11.79
N VAL A 14 5.11 3.84 -10.77
CA VAL A 14 4.93 4.89 -9.76
C VAL A 14 6.14 5.82 -9.84
N ILE A 15 5.89 7.09 -10.09
CA ILE A 15 6.90 8.12 -10.28
C ILE A 15 6.71 9.19 -9.21
N LEU A 16 7.77 9.56 -8.50
CA LEU A 16 7.75 10.72 -7.61
C LEU A 16 8.03 11.97 -8.44
N ASP A 17 7.02 12.81 -8.61
CA ASP A 17 7.11 14.03 -9.42
C ASP A 17 7.71 15.19 -8.62
N ALA A 18 7.30 15.31 -7.36
CA ALA A 18 7.74 16.39 -6.48
C ALA A 18 7.66 16.00 -5.01
N ARG A 19 8.50 16.65 -4.20
CA ARG A 19 8.38 16.64 -2.75
C ARG A 19 8.39 18.07 -2.25
N ILE A 20 7.26 18.50 -1.68
CA ILE A 20 7.08 19.85 -1.15
C ILE A 20 6.96 19.72 0.37
N GLY A 21 8.03 20.09 1.08
CA GLY A 21 8.17 19.86 2.51
C GLY A 21 8.12 18.36 2.86
N ARG A 22 7.03 17.94 3.49
CA ARG A 22 6.79 16.53 3.89
C ARG A 22 5.80 15.80 2.96
N GLU A 23 5.16 16.51 2.05
CA GLU A 23 4.24 15.91 1.08
C GLU A 23 4.99 15.46 -0.17
N GLU A 24 4.65 14.27 -0.63
CA GLU A 24 5.18 13.64 -1.82
C GLU A 24 4.06 13.48 -2.85
N TYR A 25 4.31 13.97 -4.06
CA TYR A 25 3.36 13.94 -5.17
C TYR A 25 3.81 12.85 -6.13
N HIS A 26 2.94 11.88 -6.36
CA HIS A 26 3.25 10.72 -7.17
C HIS A 26 2.27 10.60 -8.35
N SER A 27 2.83 10.36 -9.54
CA SER A 27 2.08 9.92 -10.71
C SER A 27 2.09 8.39 -10.78
N VAL A 28 0.91 7.82 -11.03
CA VAL A 28 0.74 6.38 -11.21
C VAL A 28 0.17 6.13 -12.60
N CYS A 29 0.93 5.44 -13.44
CA CYS A 29 0.59 5.23 -14.85
C CYS A 29 0.91 3.81 -15.30
N GLY A 30 0.18 3.30 -16.28
CA GLY A 30 0.29 1.90 -16.72
C GLY A 30 -0.73 1.56 -17.79
N SER A 31 -0.72 0.31 -18.25
CA SER A 31 -1.73 -0.19 -19.18
C SER A 31 -3.11 -0.30 -18.50
N LEU A 32 -4.17 -0.35 -19.32
CA LEU A 32 -5.53 -0.56 -18.82
C LEU A 32 -5.66 -1.89 -18.06
N SER A 33 -4.93 -2.93 -18.48
CA SER A 33 -4.92 -4.22 -17.79
C SER A 33 -4.27 -4.17 -16.41
N ALA A 34 -3.22 -3.36 -16.23
CA ALA A 34 -2.62 -3.11 -14.91
C ALA A 34 -3.57 -2.30 -14.01
N LEU A 35 -4.28 -1.32 -14.57
CA LEU A 35 -5.29 -0.55 -13.85
C LEU A 35 -6.44 -1.43 -13.36
N GLN A 36 -6.91 -2.38 -14.18
CA GLN A 36 -7.94 -3.33 -13.78
C GLN A 36 -7.48 -4.21 -12.59
N LYS A 37 -6.26 -4.76 -12.66
CA LYS A 37 -5.67 -5.55 -11.55
C LYS A 37 -5.56 -4.74 -10.26
N PHE A 38 -5.16 -3.47 -10.38
CA PHE A 38 -5.07 -2.56 -9.25
C PHE A 38 -6.44 -2.31 -8.61
N ALA A 39 -7.47 -2.03 -9.43
CA ALA A 39 -8.83 -1.84 -8.94
C ALA A 39 -9.34 -3.09 -8.19
N ASP A 40 -9.07 -4.28 -8.72
CA ASP A 40 -9.42 -5.55 -8.07
C ASP A 40 -8.69 -5.70 -6.74
N ALA A 41 -7.38 -5.46 -6.70
CA ALA A 41 -6.58 -5.52 -5.47
C ALA A 41 -7.11 -4.56 -4.37
N VAL A 42 -7.50 -3.33 -4.75
CA VAL A 42 -8.11 -2.36 -3.83
C VAL A 42 -9.41 -2.89 -3.26
N ARG A 43 -10.28 -3.46 -4.09
CA ARG A 43 -11.57 -4.04 -3.66
C ARG A 43 -11.40 -5.25 -2.74
N HIS A 44 -10.42 -6.12 -3.02
CA HIS A 44 -10.15 -7.29 -2.17
C HIS A 44 -9.61 -6.91 -0.80
N THR A 45 -8.83 -5.83 -0.72
CA THR A 45 -8.24 -5.38 0.55
C THR A 45 -9.26 -4.65 1.44
N THR A 46 -10.19 -3.89 0.85
CA THR A 46 -11.23 -3.18 1.61
C THR A 46 -12.32 -4.11 2.16
N VAL A 47 -12.49 -5.30 1.58
CA VAL A 47 -13.48 -6.31 2.01
C VAL A 47 -13.00 -7.15 3.21
N ASN A 48 -11.72 -7.05 3.63
CA ASN A 48 -11.20 -7.81 4.77
C ASN A 48 -10.63 -6.90 5.88
N PRO A 49 -11.45 -6.40 6.82
CA PRO A 49 -10.98 -5.67 7.98
C PRO A 49 -10.55 -6.64 9.09
N LYS A 50 -9.54 -7.47 8.83
CA LYS A 50 -8.77 -8.20 9.86
C LYS A 50 -7.31 -8.16 9.39
N THR A 51 -6.37 -7.58 10.13
CA THR A 51 -6.09 -7.80 11.55
C THR A 51 -5.32 -6.60 12.09
N GLY A 52 -5.78 -6.04 13.20
CA GLY A 52 -4.99 -5.15 14.03
C GLY A 52 -3.69 -5.82 14.43
N GLY A 53 -2.60 -5.05 14.48
CA GLY A 53 -1.30 -5.56 14.81
C GLY A 53 -1.32 -6.38 16.11
N ASP A 54 -0.97 -7.66 16.00
CA ASP A 54 -0.38 -8.42 17.09
C ASP A 54 0.95 -7.72 17.44
N ARG A 55 0.84 -6.71 18.29
CA ARG A 55 1.95 -6.25 19.12
C ARG A 55 2.22 -7.39 20.08
N GLN A 56 3.08 -8.31 19.67
CA GLN A 56 3.61 -9.35 20.53
C GLN A 56 4.34 -8.67 21.70
N GLU A 57 3.64 -8.52 22.82
CA GLU A 57 4.22 -8.09 24.08
C GLU A 57 5.31 -9.09 24.45
N ARG A 58 6.55 -8.61 24.45
CA ARG A 58 7.70 -9.35 24.97
C ARG A 58 7.50 -9.43 26.48
N PRO A 59 7.43 -10.63 27.10
CA PRO A 59 7.40 -10.70 28.56
C PRO A 59 8.76 -10.20 29.07
N ALA A 60 8.76 -9.05 29.72
CA ALA A 60 9.91 -8.55 30.46
C ALA A 60 10.18 -9.53 31.62
N GLY A 61 11.37 -10.12 31.60
CA GLY A 61 11.85 -11.04 32.60
C GLY A 61 11.76 -10.44 34.00
N ARG A 62 11.18 -11.24 34.89
CA ARG A 62 11.15 -11.09 36.34
C ARG A 62 12.58 -11.03 36.89
N ALA A 63 12.87 -9.98 37.65
CA ALA A 63 13.99 -9.89 38.59
C ALA A 63 13.44 -9.48 39.95
#